data_AF-G8JH15-F1
#
_entry.id   AF-G8JH15-F1
#
_cell.length_a   1.000
_cell.length_b   1.000
_cell.length_c   1.000
_cell.angle_alpha   90.00
_cell.angle_beta   90.00
_cell.angle_gamma   90.00
#
_symmetry.space_group_name_H-M   'P 1'
#
loop_
_entity.id
_entity.type
_entity.pdbx_description
1 polymer ?
#
loop_
_entity_poly.entity_id
_entity_poly.type
_entity_poly.pdbx_seq_one_letter_code
_entity_poly.pdbx_strand_id
1 'polypeptide(L)'
;LKTVKNGTRYGQSSLATAMTQVKLAASLSASLVWLTGGLGVVHLLIKETIPSWFLSTDKSDREQRPSDLVAELRGHALAYFVVLCGAFAWGVDSRSSASKRRRQAILGSHLEFIASALDGKISVGCETATWRTYISGLVSLMVSCLPLWVTEIDTEVLKSVSSGLRKWGKEELA
;
A
#
# COMPACT_ATOMS: atom_id res chain seq x y z
N LEU A 1 25.62 12.71 38.50
CA LEU A 1 24.41 12.21 37.81
C LEU A 1 23.71 13.36 37.10
N LYS A 2 23.82 13.44 35.76
CA LYS A 2 22.88 14.18 34.90
C LYS A 2 22.69 13.39 33.62
N THR A 3 21.60 12.64 33.55
CA THR A 3 21.14 11.92 32.36
C THR A 3 20.59 12.92 31.35
N VAL A 4 21.21 12.98 30.18
CA VAL A 4 20.80 13.86 29.07
C VAL A 4 19.65 13.19 28.30
N LYS A 5 18.50 13.85 28.32
CA LYS A 5 17.23 13.47 27.68
C LYS A 5 17.23 13.92 26.21
N ASN A 6 18.02 13.30 25.33
CA ASN A 6 18.12 13.68 23.90
C ASN A 6 17.77 12.58 22.88
N GLY A 7 17.24 11.42 23.30
CA GLY A 7 17.02 10.28 22.40
C GLY A 7 15.94 10.46 21.31
N THR A 8 14.92 11.31 21.50
CA THR A 8 13.74 11.35 20.63
C THR A 8 13.89 12.19 19.36
N ARG A 9 14.63 13.31 19.41
CA ARG A 9 14.80 14.21 18.23
C ARG A 9 15.66 13.59 17.13
N TYR A 10 16.70 12.84 17.48
CA TYR A 10 17.61 12.21 16.53
C TYR A 10 16.95 11.04 15.76
N GLY A 11 16.07 10.28 16.43
CA GLY A 11 15.30 9.20 15.80
C GLY A 11 14.22 9.72 14.82
N GLN A 12 13.54 10.83 15.16
CA GLN A 12 12.51 11.43 14.31
C GLN A 12 13.09 12.05 13.02
N SER A 13 14.26 12.70 13.09
CA SER A 13 14.94 13.20 11.89
C SER A 13 15.40 12.07 10.97
N SER A 14 15.83 10.94 11.55
CA SER A 14 16.20 9.74 10.80
C SER A 14 14.98 9.12 10.09
N LEU A 15 13.84 9.03 10.78
CA LEU A 15 12.61 8.48 10.20
C LEU A 15 12.05 9.34 9.06
N ALA A 16 12.03 10.67 9.22
CA ALA A 16 11.59 11.58 8.16
C ALA A 16 12.47 11.46 6.90
N THR A 17 13.79 11.31 7.10
CA THR A 17 14.74 11.08 6.02
C THR A 17 14.49 9.74 5.34
N ALA A 18 14.32 8.66 6.12
CA ALA A 18 14.00 7.33 5.59
C ALA A 18 12.69 7.34 4.79
N MET A 19 11.67 8.02 5.29
CA MET A 19 10.38 8.16 4.59
C MET A 19 10.51 8.94 3.27
N THR A 20 11.37 9.97 3.25
CA THR A 20 11.66 10.71 2.01
C THR A 20 12.33 9.80 0.98
N GLN A 21 13.29 8.97 1.40
CA GLN A 21 13.93 7.98 0.54
C GLN A 21 12.93 6.93 0.04
N VAL A 22 12.02 6.46 0.90
CA VAL A 22 10.93 5.55 0.52
C VAL A 22 10.05 6.14 -0.58
N LYS A 23 9.61 7.39 -0.42
CA LYS A 23 8.79 8.07 -1.43
C LYS A 23 9.54 8.23 -2.75
N LEU A 24 10.82 8.62 -2.69
CA LEU A 24 11.67 8.77 -3.87
C LEU A 24 11.85 7.44 -4.60
N ALA A 25 12.21 6.37 -3.88
CA ALA A 25 12.37 5.03 -4.43
C ALA A 25 11.07 4.50 -5.05
N ALA A 26 9.93 4.72 -4.38
CA ALA A 26 8.62 4.36 -4.92
C ALA A 26 8.28 5.13 -6.20
N SER A 27 8.55 6.44 -6.24
CA SER A 27 8.28 7.27 -7.42
C SER A 27 9.17 6.93 -8.61
N LEU A 28 10.45 6.65 -8.38
CA LEU A 28 11.39 6.23 -9.40
C LEU A 28 10.99 4.85 -9.95
N SER A 29 10.70 3.90 -9.06
CA SER A 29 10.24 2.57 -9.45
C SER A 29 8.94 2.62 -10.25
N ALA A 30 7.96 3.42 -9.82
CA ALA A 30 6.70 3.57 -10.54
C ALA A 30 6.90 4.17 -11.94
N SER A 31 7.79 5.17 -12.05
CA SER A 31 8.13 5.78 -13.32
C SER A 31 8.82 4.79 -14.27
N LEU A 32 9.76 3.99 -13.76
CA LEU A 32 10.42 2.94 -14.53
C LEU A 32 9.44 1.88 -15.03
N VAL A 33 8.57 1.37 -14.14
CA VAL A 33 7.55 0.38 -14.51
C VAL A 33 6.62 0.92 -15.59
N TRP A 34 6.16 2.17 -15.46
CA TRP A 34 5.30 2.79 -16.44
C TRP A 34 6.01 3.04 -17.78
N LEU A 35 7.23 3.60 -17.77
CA LEU A 35 7.94 3.93 -18.99
C LEU A 35 8.44 2.70 -19.76
N THR A 36 8.83 1.64 -19.06
CA THR A 36 9.39 0.43 -19.69
C THR A 36 8.33 -0.62 -20.03
N GLY A 37 7.30 -0.76 -19.18
CA GLY A 37 6.28 -1.81 -19.30
C GLY A 37 4.89 -1.32 -19.65
N GLY A 38 4.63 -0.03 -19.53
CA GLY A 38 3.33 0.58 -19.82
C GLY A 38 2.17 0.01 -19.00
N LEU A 39 0.98 0.09 -19.57
CA LEU A 39 -0.28 -0.28 -18.92
C LEU A 39 -0.36 -1.76 -18.53
N GLY A 40 0.13 -2.66 -19.38
CA GLY A 40 0.05 -4.10 -19.16
C GLY A 40 0.85 -4.53 -17.93
N VAL A 41 2.07 -4.01 -17.77
CA VAL A 41 2.90 -4.33 -16.60
C VAL A 41 2.34 -3.72 -15.33
N VAL A 42 1.80 -2.50 -15.37
CA VAL A 42 1.12 -1.92 -14.19
C VAL A 42 -0.08 -2.78 -13.77
N HIS A 43 -0.87 -3.27 -14.72
CA HIS A 43 -2.02 -4.13 -14.41
C HIS A 43 -1.59 -5.47 -13.82
N LEU A 44 -0.58 -6.12 -14.40
CA LEU A 44 -0.02 -7.36 -13.89
C LEU A 44 0.55 -7.17 -12.48
N LEU A 45 1.27 -6.08 -12.26
CA LEU A 45 1.88 -5.74 -10.99
C LEU A 45 0.83 -5.65 -9.88
N ILE A 46 -0.19 -4.80 -10.10
CA ILE A 46 -1.22 -4.52 -9.09
C ILE A 46 -2.10 -5.74 -8.89
N LYS A 47 -2.53 -6.41 -9.96
CA LYS A 47 -3.50 -7.50 -9.88
C LYS A 47 -2.90 -8.83 -9.43
N GLU A 48 -1.66 -9.13 -9.83
CA GLU A 48 -1.09 -10.48 -9.66
C GLU A 48 0.19 -10.44 -8.80
N THR A 49 1.17 -9.61 -9.17
CA THR A 49 2.50 -9.65 -8.54
C THR A 49 2.47 -9.25 -7.06
N ILE A 50 1.81 -8.12 -6.74
CA ILE A 50 1.72 -7.63 -5.36
C ILE A 50 0.93 -8.60 -4.46
N PRO A 51 -0.29 -9.04 -4.83
CA PRO A 51 -0.99 -10.08 -4.07
C PRO A 51 -0.16 -11.35 -3.89
N SER A 52 0.50 -11.84 -4.95
CA SER A 52 1.35 -13.03 -4.87
C SER A 52 2.50 -12.87 -3.87
N TRP A 53 3.13 -11.69 -3.81
CA TRP A 53 4.17 -11.39 -2.81
C TRP A 53 3.63 -11.39 -1.39
N PHE A 54 2.42 -10.85 -1.18
CA PHE A 54 1.77 -10.90 0.13
C PHE A 54 1.38 -12.32 0.55
N LEU A 55 1.02 -13.18 -0.40
CA LEU A 55 0.68 -14.58 -0.14
C LEU A 55 1.90 -15.47 0.08
N SER A 56 3.02 -15.13 -0.56
CA SER A 56 4.24 -15.91 -0.51
C SER A 56 4.79 -15.97 0.91
N THR A 57 4.83 -17.17 1.46
CA THR A 57 5.43 -17.44 2.77
C THR A 57 6.93 -17.65 2.62
N ASP A 58 7.72 -16.59 2.83
CA ASP A 58 9.14 -16.79 3.07
C ASP A 58 9.37 -17.16 4.54
N LYS A 59 9.19 -18.44 4.86
CA LYS A 59 9.44 -19.01 6.20
C LYS A 59 10.92 -19.26 6.46
N SER A 60 11.78 -19.02 5.46
CA SER A 60 13.18 -19.45 5.49
C SER A 60 14.11 -18.55 6.31
N ASP A 61 13.70 -17.31 6.62
CA ASP A 61 14.59 -16.31 7.23
C ASP A 61 14.21 -15.93 8.68
N ARG A 62 13.83 -16.93 9.48
CA ARG A 62 13.44 -16.71 10.89
C ARG A 62 14.59 -16.25 11.80
N GLU A 63 15.84 -16.26 11.33
CA GLU A 63 16.99 -15.85 12.14
C GLU A 63 17.18 -14.33 12.21
N GLN A 64 16.65 -13.55 11.25
CA GLN A 64 16.69 -12.08 11.27
C GLN A 64 15.37 -11.50 10.78
N ARG A 65 14.35 -11.53 11.66
CA ARG A 65 13.15 -10.71 11.42
C ARG A 65 13.60 -9.25 11.25
N PRO A 66 13.20 -8.57 10.16
CA PRO A 66 13.43 -7.14 10.02
C PRO A 66 12.92 -6.42 11.27
N SER A 67 13.63 -5.38 11.70
CA SER A 67 13.09 -4.50 12.74
C SER A 67 11.71 -4.00 12.31
N ASP A 68 10.79 -3.83 13.25
CA ASP A 68 9.40 -3.43 12.96
C ASP A 68 9.33 -2.18 12.07
N LEU A 69 10.28 -1.25 12.27
CA LEU A 69 10.46 -0.06 11.46
C LEU A 69 10.74 -0.34 9.96
N VAL A 70 11.56 -1.35 9.65
CA VAL A 70 11.88 -1.73 8.26
C VAL A 70 10.66 -2.35 7.59
N ALA A 71 9.88 -3.14 8.33
CA ALA A 71 8.61 -3.69 7.85
C ALA A 71 7.58 -2.58 7.57
N GLU A 72 7.45 -1.59 8.47
CA GLU A 72 6.62 -0.41 8.24
C GLU A 72 7.06 0.39 7.00
N LEU A 73 8.35 0.69 6.87
CA LEU A 73 8.88 1.41 5.70
C LEU A 73 8.65 0.64 4.40
N ARG A 74 8.76 -0.69 4.42
CA ARG A 74 8.42 -1.55 3.26
C ARG A 74 6.93 -1.44 2.93
N GLY A 75 6.05 -1.48 3.91
CA GLY A 75 4.61 -1.29 3.71
C GLY A 75 4.29 0.07 3.09
N HIS A 76 4.91 1.14 3.59
CA HIS A 76 4.81 2.47 3.01
C HIS A 76 5.32 2.51 1.57
N ALA A 77 6.49 1.94 1.28
CA ALA A 77 7.05 1.90 -0.07
C ALA A 77 6.07 1.25 -1.06
N LEU A 78 5.50 0.10 -0.69
CA LEU A 78 4.51 -0.60 -1.51
C LEU A 78 3.24 0.23 -1.74
N ALA A 79 2.75 0.92 -0.71
CA ALA A 79 1.56 1.75 -0.82
C ALA A 79 1.76 2.92 -1.80
N TYR A 80 2.86 3.68 -1.65
CA TYR A 80 3.21 4.76 -2.58
C TYR A 80 3.43 4.23 -3.99
N PHE A 81 4.14 3.11 -4.13
CA PHE A 81 4.46 2.52 -5.42
C PHE A 81 3.19 2.11 -6.18
N VAL A 82 2.26 1.38 -5.54
CA VAL A 82 1.00 0.96 -6.17
C VAL A 82 0.13 2.17 -6.58
N VAL A 83 0.01 3.17 -5.71
CA VAL A 83 -0.75 4.39 -6.00
C VAL A 83 -0.15 5.15 -7.18
N LEU A 84 1.17 5.34 -7.21
CA LEU A 84 1.84 6.06 -8.28
C LEU A 84 1.77 5.30 -9.61
N CYS A 85 1.94 3.98 -9.60
CA CYS A 85 1.73 3.14 -10.78
C CYS A 85 0.32 3.30 -11.34
N GLY A 86 -0.71 3.22 -10.49
CA GLY A 86 -2.10 3.46 -10.89
C GLY A 86 -2.33 4.87 -11.42
N ALA A 87 -1.68 5.88 -10.82
CA ALA A 87 -1.83 7.28 -11.20
C ALA A 87 -1.25 7.54 -12.60
N PHE A 88 -0.11 6.93 -12.92
CA PHE A 88 0.44 6.97 -14.28
C PHE A 88 -0.43 6.21 -15.29
N ALA A 89 -0.99 5.06 -14.90
CA ALA A 89 -1.79 4.23 -15.80
C ALA A 89 -3.17 4.77 -16.13
N TRP A 90 -3.84 5.39 -15.16
CA TRP A 90 -5.25 5.78 -15.27
C TRP A 90 -5.45 7.29 -15.10
N GLY A 91 -4.47 8.03 -14.61
CA GLY A 91 -4.63 9.42 -14.19
C GLY A 91 -5.36 9.53 -12.85
N VAL A 92 -4.95 10.54 -12.07
CA VAL A 92 -5.54 10.86 -10.77
C VAL A 92 -7.02 11.22 -10.92
N ASP A 93 -7.33 12.22 -11.76
CA ASP A 93 -8.69 12.75 -11.97
C ASP A 93 -9.28 12.44 -13.35
N SER A 94 -8.77 11.40 -14.03
CA SER A 94 -9.30 11.03 -15.34
C SER A 94 -10.72 10.50 -15.22
N ARG A 95 -11.65 11.18 -15.89
CA ARG A 95 -13.07 10.81 -16.04
C ARG A 95 -13.37 10.01 -17.30
N SER A 96 -12.33 9.66 -18.07
CA SER A 96 -12.48 8.86 -19.27
C SER A 96 -13.10 7.50 -18.92
N SER A 97 -14.11 7.08 -19.68
CA SER A 97 -14.78 5.78 -19.50
C SER A 97 -13.80 4.61 -19.58
N ALA A 98 -12.79 4.70 -20.45
CA ALA A 98 -11.75 3.70 -20.58
C ALA A 98 -10.85 3.65 -19.33
N SER A 99 -10.50 4.82 -18.77
CA SER A 99 -9.73 4.90 -17.53
C SER A 99 -10.51 4.32 -16.35
N LYS A 100 -11.76 4.79 -16.15
CA LYS A 100 -12.68 4.29 -15.12
C LYS A 100 -12.84 2.77 -15.21
N ARG A 101 -13.16 2.21 -16.38
CA ARG A 101 -13.34 0.76 -16.55
C ARG A 101 -12.08 -0.02 -16.15
N ARG A 102 -10.90 0.43 -16.59
CA ARG A 102 -9.63 -0.25 -16.27
C ARG A 102 -9.31 -0.14 -14.78
N ARG A 103 -9.48 1.05 -14.20
CA ARG A 103 -9.28 1.30 -12.79
C ARG A 103 -10.19 0.41 -11.94
N GLN A 104 -11.49 0.38 -12.24
CA GLN A 104 -12.46 -0.49 -11.56
C GLN A 104 -12.06 -1.96 -11.64
N ALA A 105 -11.67 -2.45 -12.82
CA ALA A 105 -11.27 -3.85 -12.98
C ALA A 105 -10.02 -4.22 -12.18
N ILE A 106 -8.98 -3.37 -12.17
CA ILE A 106 -7.70 -3.70 -11.55
C ILE A 106 -7.68 -3.35 -10.07
N LEU A 107 -8.07 -2.11 -9.72
CA LEU A 107 -8.11 -1.66 -8.34
C LEU A 107 -9.22 -2.36 -7.55
N GLY A 108 -10.35 -2.68 -8.20
CA GLY A 108 -11.42 -3.47 -7.60
C GLY A 108 -10.92 -4.86 -7.18
N SER A 109 -10.33 -5.63 -8.10
CA SER A 109 -9.75 -6.95 -7.77
C SER A 109 -8.67 -6.87 -6.69
N HIS A 110 -7.85 -5.81 -6.70
CA HIS A 110 -6.82 -5.62 -5.67
C HIS A 110 -7.42 -5.34 -4.28
N LEU A 111 -8.48 -4.54 -4.21
CA LEU A 111 -9.20 -4.28 -2.96
C LEU A 111 -10.04 -5.48 -2.51
N GLU A 112 -10.57 -6.28 -3.42
CA GLU A 112 -11.23 -7.56 -3.10
C GLU A 112 -10.25 -8.55 -2.46
N PHE A 113 -9.01 -8.61 -2.95
CA PHE A 113 -7.94 -9.37 -2.31
C PHE A 113 -7.67 -8.87 -0.88
N ILE A 114 -7.55 -7.56 -0.70
CA ILE A 114 -7.34 -6.94 0.63
C ILE A 114 -8.52 -7.25 1.56
N ALA A 115 -9.76 -7.05 1.11
CA ALA A 115 -10.97 -7.34 1.85
C ALA A 115 -11.03 -8.81 2.27
N SER A 116 -10.73 -9.74 1.35
CA SER A 116 -10.70 -11.18 1.63
C SER A 116 -9.66 -11.54 2.69
N ALA A 117 -8.49 -10.92 2.66
CA ALA A 117 -7.46 -11.10 3.68
C ALA A 117 -7.84 -10.47 5.04
N LEU A 118 -8.50 -9.30 5.04
CA LEU A 118 -9.01 -8.65 6.26
C LEU A 118 -10.16 -9.42 6.93
N ASP A 119 -11.00 -10.05 6.12
CA ASP A 119 -12.08 -10.95 6.56
C ASP A 119 -11.51 -12.29 7.09
N GLY A 120 -10.22 -12.56 6.91
CA GLY A 120 -9.59 -13.83 7.29
C GLY A 120 -9.87 -14.99 6.35
N LYS A 121 -10.44 -14.73 5.17
CA LYS A 121 -10.67 -15.76 4.12
C LYS A 121 -9.36 -16.22 3.48
N ILE A 122 -8.35 -15.35 3.51
CA ILE A 122 -7.02 -15.57 2.94
C ILE A 122 -5.98 -15.26 4.00
N SER A 123 -4.98 -16.13 4.14
CA SER A 123 -3.82 -15.88 5.00
C SER A 123 -2.75 -15.10 4.24
N VAL A 124 -2.19 -14.08 4.88
CA VAL A 124 -1.05 -13.31 4.36
C VAL A 124 0.24 -13.92 4.91
N GLY A 125 1.25 -14.08 4.07
CA GLY A 125 2.55 -14.67 4.39
C GLY A 125 3.62 -13.69 4.87
N CYS A 126 3.43 -12.38 4.68
CA CYS A 126 4.40 -11.34 5.05
C CYS A 126 4.34 -10.91 6.53
N GLU A 127 5.24 -10.02 6.95
CA GLU A 127 5.22 -9.45 8.29
C GLU A 127 3.93 -8.63 8.52
N THR A 128 3.33 -8.78 9.70
CA THR A 128 2.09 -8.08 10.06
C THR A 128 2.21 -6.56 9.95
N ALA A 129 3.36 -6.00 10.33
CA ALA A 129 3.63 -4.56 10.21
C ALA A 129 3.67 -4.10 8.75
N THR A 130 4.31 -4.85 7.85
CA THR A 130 4.32 -4.59 6.40
C THR A 130 2.89 -4.54 5.86
N TRP A 131 2.10 -5.58 6.17
CA TRP A 131 0.71 -5.71 5.71
C TRP A 131 -0.19 -4.57 6.19
N ARG A 132 -0.18 -4.30 7.50
CA ARG A 132 -1.03 -3.26 8.11
C ARG A 132 -0.66 -1.87 7.61
N THR A 133 0.63 -1.59 7.48
CA THR A 133 1.14 -0.30 6.99
C THR A 133 0.83 -0.10 5.52
N TYR A 134 0.95 -1.16 4.72
CA TYR A 134 0.57 -1.15 3.31
C TYR A 134 -0.90 -0.77 3.12
N ILE A 135 -1.83 -1.46 3.79
CA ILE A 135 -3.27 -1.19 3.64
C ILE A 135 -3.63 0.20 4.17
N SER A 136 -3.16 0.54 5.36
CA SER A 136 -3.46 1.84 5.96
C SER A 136 -2.93 2.98 5.08
N GLY A 137 -1.71 2.82 4.54
CA GLY A 137 -1.10 3.78 3.62
C GLY A 137 -1.84 3.87 2.29
N LEU A 138 -2.23 2.74 1.70
CA LEU A 138 -2.98 2.68 0.45
C LEU A 138 -4.32 3.40 0.58
N VAL A 139 -5.11 3.07 1.61
CA VAL A 139 -6.42 3.68 1.85
C VAL A 139 -6.27 5.17 2.15
N SER A 140 -5.30 5.56 3.00
CA SER A 140 -5.03 6.97 3.30
C SER A 140 -4.70 7.78 2.04
N LEU A 141 -3.84 7.26 1.16
CA LEU A 141 -3.51 7.90 -0.10
C LEU A 141 -4.70 7.97 -1.06
N MET A 142 -5.52 6.91 -1.11
CA MET A 142 -6.72 6.89 -1.94
C MET A 142 -7.74 7.94 -1.49
N VAL A 143 -8.04 8.01 -0.18
CA VAL A 143 -9.00 8.98 0.37
C VAL A 143 -8.48 10.41 0.23
N SER A 144 -7.18 10.65 0.47
CA SER A 144 -6.61 12.00 0.48
C SER A 144 -6.34 12.56 -0.91
N CYS A 145 -5.86 11.71 -1.84
CA CYS A 145 -5.33 12.15 -3.13
C CYS A 145 -6.14 11.66 -4.33
N LEU A 146 -6.95 10.61 -4.17
CA LEU A 146 -7.61 9.92 -5.28
C LEU A 146 -9.11 9.68 -4.99
N PRO A 147 -9.88 10.68 -4.53
CA PRO A 147 -11.26 10.46 -4.07
C PRO A 147 -12.17 9.87 -5.15
N LEU A 148 -11.93 10.20 -6.43
CA LEU A 148 -12.68 9.62 -7.55
C LEU A 148 -12.48 8.11 -7.65
N TRP A 149 -11.29 7.60 -7.32
CA TRP A 149 -11.03 6.17 -7.37
C TRP A 149 -11.87 5.44 -6.33
N VAL A 150 -11.98 5.99 -5.12
CA VAL A 150 -12.78 5.42 -4.03
C VAL A 150 -14.24 5.30 -4.44
N THR A 151 -14.81 6.34 -5.07
CA THR A 151 -16.23 6.34 -5.49
C THR A 151 -16.57 5.32 -6.58
N GLU A 152 -15.56 4.75 -7.24
CA GLU A 152 -15.74 3.79 -8.33
C GLU A 152 -15.67 2.32 -7.85
N ILE A 153 -15.28 2.08 -6.60
CA ILE A 153 -15.15 0.74 -6.01
C ILE A 153 -16.49 0.25 -5.48
N ASP A 154 -16.68 -1.08 -5.52
CA ASP A 154 -17.83 -1.75 -4.93
C ASP A 154 -17.97 -1.43 -3.43
N THR A 155 -19.18 -1.05 -3.02
CA THR A 155 -19.47 -0.62 -1.66
C THR A 155 -19.29 -1.73 -0.63
N GLU A 156 -19.53 -3.00 -0.98
CA GLU A 156 -19.34 -4.13 -0.08
C GLU A 156 -17.85 -4.40 0.17
N VAL A 157 -17.01 -4.21 -0.86
CA VAL A 157 -15.55 -4.26 -0.71
C VAL A 157 -15.08 -3.15 0.23
N LEU A 158 -15.56 -1.92 0.03
CA LEU A 158 -15.20 -0.79 0.91
C LEU A 158 -15.66 -1.01 2.36
N LYS A 159 -16.85 -1.59 2.59
CA LYS A 159 -17.35 -1.93 3.93
C LYS A 159 -16.46 -2.97 4.62
N SER A 160 -16.03 -4.01 3.91
CA SER A 160 -15.11 -5.02 4.46
C SER A 160 -13.78 -4.39 4.83
N VAL A 161 -13.21 -3.55 3.96
CA VAL A 161 -11.96 -2.83 4.24
C VAL A 161 -12.10 -1.90 5.45
N SER A 162 -13.17 -1.10 5.52
CA SER A 162 -13.48 -0.22 6.65
C SER A 162 -13.61 -1.01 7.96
N SER A 163 -14.35 -2.12 7.97
CA SER A 163 -14.47 -3.01 9.13
C SER A 163 -13.11 -3.55 9.59
N GLY A 164 -12.26 -3.96 8.65
CA GLY A 164 -10.89 -4.40 8.92
C GLY A 164 -10.03 -3.30 9.55
N LEU A 165 -10.13 -2.07 9.05
CA LEU A 165 -9.42 -0.90 9.60
C LEU A 165 -9.90 -0.55 11.02
N ARG A 166 -11.20 -0.63 11.30
CA ARG A 166 -11.74 -0.43 12.66
C ARG A 166 -11.20 -1.46 13.64
N LYS A 167 -11.09 -2.73 13.23
CA LYS A 167 -10.46 -3.78 14.06
C LYS A 167 -8.99 -3.48 14.39
N TRP A 168 -8.34 -2.61 13.61
CA TRP A 168 -6.97 -2.15 13.85
C TRP A 168 -6.89 -0.79 14.56
N GLY A 169 -8.01 -0.21 15.00
CA GLY A 169 -8.06 1.11 15.64
C GLY A 169 -7.73 2.25 14.68
N LYS A 170 -8.17 2.14 13.42
CA LYS A 170 -8.01 3.16 12.37
C LYS A 170 -9.36 3.79 12.00
N GLU A 171 -10.12 4.24 12.98
CA GLU A 171 -11.48 4.78 12.84
C GLU A 171 -11.53 6.01 11.91
N GLU A 172 -10.53 6.90 11.95
CA GLU A 172 -10.48 8.08 11.08
C GLU A 172 -10.38 7.72 9.59
N LEU A 173 -9.82 6.55 9.26
CA LEU A 173 -9.70 6.06 7.89
C LEU A 173 -10.90 5.22 7.44
N ALA A 174 -11.80 4.83 8.36
CA ALA A 174 -12.74 3.73 8.19
C ALA A 174 -14.23 4.12 8.16
#